data_AF-A0A1I1FHU8-F1
#
_entry.id   AF-A0A1I1FHU8-F1
#
_cell.length_a   1.000
_cell.length_b   1.000
_cell.length_c   1.000
_cell.angle_alpha   90.00
_cell.angle_beta   90.00
_cell.angle_gamma   90.00
#
_symmetry.space_group_name_H-M   'P 1'
#
loop_
_entity.id
_entity.type
_entity.pdbx_description
1 polymer ?
#
loop_
_entity_poly.entity_id
_entity_poly.type
_entity_poly.pdbx_seq_one_letter_code
_entity_poly.pdbx_strand_id
1 'polypeptide(L)' 'MLIEIMDYLPIIIPLLLLQLVLMTTALLHLVKNESLDKNNKIVWALVIIFVNTIGPILYLVFGRKED' A
#
# COMPACT_ATOMS: atom_id res chain seq x y z
N MET A 1 31.17 1.75 -1.49
CA MET A 1 29.94 1.70 -2.30
C MET A 1 28.97 0.57 -1.90
N LEU A 2 29.22 -0.73 -2.18
CA LEU A 2 28.27 -1.79 -1.75
C LEU A 2 28.24 -2.01 -0.24
N ILE A 3 29.40 -1.90 0.43
CA ILE A 3 29.52 -2.03 1.89
C ILE A 3 28.69 -0.94 2.61
N GLU A 4 28.63 0.28 2.06
CA GLU A 4 27.82 1.38 2.63
C GLU A 4 26.32 1.09 2.58
N ILE A 5 25.83 0.36 1.58
CA ILE A 5 24.40 -0.02 1.50
C ILE A 5 24.07 -1.07 2.56
N MET A 6 25.01 -1.96 2.88
CA MET A 6 24.81 -3.02 3.87
C MET A 6 24.56 -2.46 5.27
N ASP A 7 25.14 -1.30 5.59
CA ASP A 7 24.94 -0.62 6.88
C ASP A 7 23.50 -0.10 7.07
N TYR A 8 22.78 0.15 5.97
CA TYR A 8 21.38 0.59 5.98
C TYR A 8 20.37 -0.57 5.88
N LEU A 9 20.79 -1.80 5.58
CA LEU A 9 19.88 -2.95 5.51
C LEU A 9 18.99 -3.12 6.75
N PRO A 10 19.48 -2.94 8.00
CA PRO A 10 18.65 -3.09 9.19
C PRO A 10 17.46 -2.13 9.26
N ILE A 11 17.52 -0.97 8.60
CA ILE A 11 16.40 -0.01 8.53
C ILE A 11 15.60 -0.13 7.22
N ILE A 12 16.26 -0.49 6.11
CA ILE A 12 15.59 -0.68 4.82
C ILE A 12 14.66 -1.90 4.87
N ILE A 13 15.10 -3.02 5.46
CA ILE A 13 14.30 -4.24 5.56
C ILE A 13 12.96 -3.99 6.26
N PRO A 14 12.89 -3.42 7.48
CA PRO A 14 11.61 -3.16 8.14
C PRO A 14 10.77 -2.14 7.39
N LEU A 15 11.37 -1.14 6.75
CA LEU A 15 10.63 -0.17 5.93
C LEU A 15 9.97 -0.83 4.72
N LEU A 16 10.69 -1.72 4.02
CA LEU A 16 10.15 -2.50 2.91
C LEU A 16 9.05 -3.46 3.37
N LEU A 17 9.26 -4.16 4.49
CA LEU A 17 8.23 -5.03 5.07
C LEU A 17 6.98 -4.25 5.43
N LEU A 18 7.12 -3.07 6.05
CA LEU A 18 5.99 -2.19 6.36
C LEU A 18 5.25 -1.78 5.08
N GLN A 19 5.98 -1.37 4.05
CA GLN A 19 5.38 -1.00 2.76
C GLN A 19 4.63 -2.18 2.13
N LEU A 20 5.20 -3.39 2.14
CA LEU A 20 4.57 -4.59 1.60
C LEU A 20 3.31 -4.97 2.39
N VAL A 21 3.37 -4.96 3.72
CA VAL A 21 2.21 -5.24 4.58
C VAL A 21 1.10 -4.22 4.33
N LEU A 22 1.45 -2.95 4.23
CA LEU A 22 0.47 -1.89 4.02
C LEU A 22 -0.18 -1.99 2.62
N MET A 23 0.62 -2.20 1.59
CA MET A 23 0.12 -2.36 0.22
C MET A 23 -0.76 -3.61 0.08
N THR A 24 -0.32 -4.75 0.62
CA THR A 24 -1.09 -6.01 0.55
C THR A 24 -2.40 -5.91 1.32
N THR A 25 -2.40 -5.34 2.52
CA THR A 25 -3.63 -5.12 3.31
C THR A 25 -4.60 -4.17 2.59
N ALA A 26 -4.11 -3.07 2.02
CA ALA A 26 -4.92 -2.15 1.23
C ALA A 26 -5.54 -2.83 -0.01
N LEU A 27 -4.75 -3.58 -0.79
CA LEU A 27 -5.26 -4.29 -1.97
C LEU A 27 -6.27 -5.38 -1.59
N LEU A 28 -5.99 -6.16 -0.54
CA LEU A 28 -6.93 -7.18 -0.06
C LEU A 28 -8.26 -6.58 0.37
N HIS A 29 -8.22 -5.46 1.11
CA HIS A 29 -9.41 -4.73 1.51
C HIS A 29 -10.15 -4.17 0.29
N LEU A 30 -9.45 -3.62 -0.70
CA LEU A 30 -10.02 -3.12 -1.95
C LEU A 30 -10.76 -4.17 -2.76
N VAL A 31 -10.17 -5.36 -2.91
CA VAL A 31 -10.81 -6.46 -3.63
C VAL A 31 -12.08 -6.89 -2.90
N LYS A 32 -12.01 -7.05 -1.58
CA LYS A 32 -13.12 -7.49 -0.72
C LYS A 32 -14.25 -6.48 -0.57
N ASN A 33 -13.99 -5.18 -0.73
CA ASN A 33 -15.00 -4.14 -0.49
C ASN A 33 -16.09 -4.16 -1.58
N GLU A 34 -17.23 -4.81 -1.35
CA GLU A 34 -18.32 -4.91 -2.32
C GLU A 34 -19.08 -3.58 -2.53
N SER A 35 -18.95 -2.62 -1.61
CA SER A 35 -19.61 -1.31 -1.69
C SER A 35 -18.99 -0.34 -2.70
N LEU A 36 -17.80 -0.67 -3.23
CA LEU A 36 -17.11 0.14 -4.24
C LEU A 36 -17.42 -0.37 -5.64
N ASP A 37 -17.93 0.53 -6.49
CA ASP A 37 -18.09 0.27 -7.92
C ASP A 37 -16.75 -0.11 -8.57
N LYS A 38 -16.80 -0.94 -9.62
CA LYS A 38 -15.61 -1.42 -10.34
C LYS A 38 -14.69 -0.29 -10.79
N ASN A 39 -15.23 0.82 -11.27
CA ASN A 39 -14.43 1.97 -11.70
C ASN A 39 -13.66 2.61 -10.54
N ASN A 40 -14.32 2.80 -9.39
CA ASN A 40 -13.68 3.33 -8.19
C ASN A 40 -12.63 2.35 -7.65
N LYS A 41 -12.87 1.04 -7.74
CA LYS A 41 -11.87 0.03 -7.39
C LYS A 41 -10.60 0.15 -8.25
N ILE A 42 -10.75 0.35 -9.55
CA ILE A 42 -9.61 0.51 -10.46
C ILE A 42 -8.80 1.77 -10.09
N VAL A 43 -9.47 2.89 -9.84
CA VAL A 43 -8.79 4.14 -9.43
C VAL A 43 -7.98 3.93 -8.15
N TRP A 44 -8.58 3.31 -7.13
CA TRP A 44 -7.87 3.04 -5.88
C TRP A 44 -6.73 2.03 -6.04
N ALA A 45 -6.88 1.01 -6.89
CA ALA A 45 -5.79 0.07 -7.19
C ALA A 45 -4.58 0.80 -7.79
N LEU A 46 -4.82 1.72 -8.74
CA LEU A 46 -3.77 2.54 -9.32
C LEU A 46 -3.11 3.43 -8.26
N VAL A 47 -3.90 4.10 -7.41
CA VAL A 47 -3.37 4.93 -6.31
C VAL A 47 -2.48 4.11 -5.37
N ILE A 48 -2.94 2.93 -4.94
CA ILE A 48 -2.21 2.03 -4.03
C ILE A 48 -0.87 1.58 -4.63
N ILE A 49 -0.83 1.29 -5.94
CA ILE A 49 0.37 0.76 -6.60
C ILE A 49 1.36 1.88 -6.98
N PHE A 50 0.88 2.98 -7.53
CA PHE A 50 1.75 4.02 -8.13
C PHE A 50 2.19 5.11 -7.14
N VAL A 51 1.49 5.27 -6.02
CA VAL A 51 1.77 6.35 -5.05
C VAL A 51 2.64 5.85 -3.87
N ASN A 52 3.29 4.68 -4.02
CA ASN A 52 4.13 4.03 -3.02
C ASN A 52 3.43 3.96 -1.65
N THR A 53 4.12 4.16 -0.53
CA THR A 53 3.55 4.09 0.83
C THR A 53 2.34 5.00 1.04
N ILE A 54 2.28 6.16 0.36
CA ILE A 54 1.18 7.11 0.53
C ILE A 54 -0.14 6.56 -0.03
N GLY A 55 -0.11 5.83 -1.15
CA GLY A 55 -1.30 5.28 -1.80
C GLY A 55 -2.13 4.33 -0.91
N PRO A 56 -1.53 3.27 -0.35
CA PRO A 56 -2.15 2.38 0.63
C PRO A 56 -2.67 3.13 1.87
N ILE A 57 -1.94 4.11 2.40
CA ILE A 57 -2.42 4.93 3.55
C ILE A 57 -3.68 5.69 3.16
N LEU A 58 -3.66 6.39 2.02
CA LEU A 58 -4.80 7.18 1.55
C LEU A 58 -6.03 6.28 1.34
N TYR A 59 -5.84 5.11 0.75
CA TYR A 59 -6.94 4.15 0.61
C TYR A 59 -7.47 3.67 1.97
N LEU A 60 -6.59 3.25 2.88
CA LEU A 60 -7.03 2.72 4.18
C LEU A 60 -7.67 3.78 5.08
N VAL A 61 -7.35 5.07 4.91
CA VAL A 61 -7.92 6.16 5.70
C VAL A 61 -9.17 6.76 5.05
N PHE A 62 -9.14 7.01 3.74
CA PHE A 62 -10.20 7.75 3.03
C PHE A 62 -10.94 6.92 1.99
N GLY A 63 -10.27 5.94 1.38
CA GLY A 63 -10.83 5.12 0.31
C GLY A 63 -11.65 3.93 0.80
N ARG A 64 -11.41 3.46 2.03
CA ARG A 64 -12.29 2.51 2.69
C ARG A 64 -13.61 3.22 2.98
N LYS A 65 -14.69 2.79 2.32
CA LYS A 65 -16.01 3.00 2.89
C LYS A 65 -16.10 2.06 4.08
N GLU A 66 -16.37 2.61 5.26
CA GLU A 66 -16.68 1.80 6.44
C GLU A 66 -17.97 1.04 6.12
N ASP A 67 -17.98 -0.26 6.45
CA ASP A 67 -19.16 -1.11 6.34
C ASP A 67 -20.34 -0.54 7.14
#